data_AF-A0A7C2FY73-F1
#
_entry.id   AF-A0A7C2FY73-F1
#
_cell.length_a   1.000
_cell.length_b   1.000
_cell.length_c   1.000
_cell.angle_alpha   90.00
_cell.angle_beta   90.00
_cell.angle_gamma   90.00
#
_symmetry.space_group_name_H-M   'P 1'
#
loop_
_entity.id
_entity.type
_entity.pdbx_description
1 polymer ?
#
loop_
_entity_poly.entity_id
_entity_poly.type
_entity_poly.pdbx_seq_one_letter_code
_entity_poly.pdbx_strand_id
1 'polypeptide(L)'
;MIVHQRDPVIAEELGQHIPGILDEDGLVRYGKGEGMLLSVLLADGMNAENVGFIDADNYIPGAVLEYALTYYTALNMSESEYKMVRLSWGYKAWSSTELYFRRAGRASAIVNSVLNKILSLRRKAETDIVKTSNSGEHAMSIKLAKEMTFAGGYAVETQELVSLFEACYVGVEEGSCPALPGNIEVYQVETRNPHIHSEKGESHVIEMIIESLSAIYYSKLVDDKGKALIIDTLMDLSYEGEPPPPLRYSIPSLNSKDFLDKVLGESKTSVAYGV
;
A
#
# COMPACT_ATOMS: atom_id res chain seq x y z
N MET A 1 4.96 -20.53 3.36
CA MET A 1 5.22 -20.59 1.91
C MET A 1 6.12 -19.44 1.53
N ILE A 2 6.98 -19.63 0.53
CA ILE A 2 7.88 -18.62 -0.04
C ILE A 2 7.74 -18.75 -1.56
N VAL A 3 7.55 -17.63 -2.26
CA VAL A 3 7.51 -17.59 -3.72
C VAL A 3 8.46 -16.50 -4.21
N HIS A 4 8.86 -16.55 -5.47
CA HIS A 4 9.66 -15.51 -6.09
C HIS A 4 8.82 -14.69 -7.07
N GLN A 5 8.80 -13.36 -6.94
CA GLN A 5 7.97 -12.47 -7.79
C GLN A 5 8.22 -12.68 -9.29
N ARG A 6 9.46 -12.94 -9.69
CA ARG A 6 9.88 -13.19 -11.09
C ARG A 6 9.69 -14.64 -11.56
N ASP A 7 8.89 -15.44 -10.87
CA ASP A 7 8.63 -16.82 -11.28
C ASP A 7 7.87 -16.85 -12.63
N PRO A 8 8.36 -17.59 -13.65
CA PRO A 8 7.68 -17.69 -14.94
C PRO A 8 6.24 -18.20 -14.86
N VAL A 9 5.93 -19.10 -13.92
CA VAL A 9 4.56 -19.62 -13.73
C VAL A 9 3.64 -18.51 -13.25
N ILE A 10 4.13 -17.68 -12.32
CA ILE A 10 3.39 -16.51 -11.82
C ILE A 10 3.20 -15.50 -12.95
N ALA A 11 4.24 -15.25 -13.75
CA ALA A 11 4.18 -14.31 -14.87
C ALA A 11 3.15 -14.74 -15.93
N GLU A 12 3.11 -16.03 -16.28
CA GLU A 12 2.16 -16.58 -17.23
C GLU A 12 0.70 -16.40 -16.76
N GLU A 13 0.44 -16.71 -15.49
CA GLU A 13 -0.90 -16.58 -14.91
C GLU A 13 -1.34 -15.13 -14.78
N LEU A 14 -0.51 -14.28 -14.16
CA LEU A 14 -0.87 -12.88 -13.94
C LEU A 14 -0.94 -12.09 -15.25
N GLY A 15 -0.10 -12.40 -16.24
CA GLY A 15 -0.08 -11.74 -17.54
C GLY A 15 -1.37 -11.88 -18.34
N GLN A 16 -2.13 -12.96 -18.11
CA GLN A 16 -3.43 -13.18 -18.75
C GLN A 16 -4.55 -12.31 -18.14
N HIS A 17 -4.36 -11.85 -16.91
CA HIS A 17 -5.43 -11.25 -16.11
C HIS A 17 -5.18 -9.80 -15.69
N ILE A 18 -3.91 -9.37 -15.62
CA ILE A 18 -3.53 -8.05 -15.11
C ILE A 18 -2.74 -7.31 -16.20
N PRO A 19 -3.40 -6.43 -16.97
CA PRO A 19 -2.73 -5.63 -17.99
C PRO A 19 -1.57 -4.82 -17.42
N GLY A 20 -0.42 -4.86 -18.10
CA GLY A 20 0.74 -4.07 -17.73
C GLY A 20 1.59 -4.63 -16.57
N ILE A 21 1.20 -5.76 -15.96
CA ILE A 21 1.96 -6.36 -14.84
C ILE A 21 3.32 -6.94 -15.26
N LEU A 22 3.46 -7.30 -16.55
CA LEU A 22 4.68 -7.84 -17.12
C LEU A 22 5.60 -6.75 -17.69
N ASP A 23 6.90 -6.95 -17.59
CA ASP A 23 7.92 -6.14 -18.23
C ASP A 23 8.33 -6.70 -19.61
N GLU A 24 9.39 -6.13 -20.18
CA GLU A 24 9.90 -6.48 -21.51
C GLU A 24 10.43 -7.92 -21.60
N ASP A 25 10.81 -8.53 -20.47
CA ASP A 25 11.25 -9.93 -20.41
C ASP A 25 10.07 -10.92 -20.35
N GLY A 26 8.83 -10.41 -20.31
CA GLY A 26 7.63 -11.23 -20.12
C GLY A 26 7.47 -11.77 -18.70
N LEU A 27 8.17 -11.17 -17.73
CA LEU A 27 8.12 -11.54 -16.31
C LEU A 27 7.44 -10.42 -15.51
N VAL A 28 6.95 -10.74 -14.30
CA VAL A 28 6.33 -9.72 -13.43
C VAL A 28 7.33 -8.59 -13.16
N ARG A 29 6.87 -7.34 -13.32
CA ARG A 29 7.66 -6.14 -13.05
C ARG A 29 8.23 -6.15 -11.64
N TYR A 30 9.42 -5.58 -11.46
CA TYR A 30 9.94 -5.29 -10.13
C TYR A 30 9.14 -4.18 -9.46
N GLY A 31 8.88 -4.32 -8.18
CA GLY A 31 8.23 -3.29 -7.38
C GLY A 31 7.51 -3.88 -6.16
N LYS A 32 7.40 -3.06 -5.12
CA LYS A 32 6.75 -3.43 -3.86
C LYS A 32 5.27 -3.71 -4.09
N GLY A 33 4.59 -2.82 -4.82
CA GLY A 33 3.17 -2.98 -5.15
C GLY A 33 2.83 -4.28 -5.88
N GLU A 34 3.64 -4.67 -6.86
CA GLU A 34 3.49 -5.94 -7.59
C GLU A 34 3.64 -7.15 -6.67
N GLY A 35 4.64 -7.14 -5.77
CA GLY A 35 4.83 -8.19 -4.78
C GLY A 35 3.70 -8.25 -3.74
N MET A 36 3.17 -7.10 -3.35
CA MET A 36 2.02 -7.04 -2.43
C MET A 36 0.76 -7.58 -3.06
N LEU A 37 0.45 -7.21 -4.32
CA LEU A 37 -0.70 -7.75 -5.05
C LEU A 37 -0.63 -9.28 -5.14
N LEU A 38 0.53 -9.81 -5.52
CA LEU A 38 0.77 -11.26 -5.53
C LEU A 38 0.52 -11.88 -4.15
N SER A 39 0.96 -11.22 -3.08
CA SER A 39 0.77 -11.71 -1.71
C SER A 39 -0.72 -11.78 -1.31
N VAL A 40 -1.56 -10.85 -1.80
CA VAL A 40 -3.01 -10.90 -1.58
C VAL A 40 -3.62 -12.12 -2.26
N LEU A 41 -3.26 -12.40 -3.53
CA LEU A 41 -3.75 -13.57 -4.26
C LEU A 41 -3.35 -14.87 -3.57
N LEU A 42 -2.11 -14.96 -3.09
CA LEU A 42 -1.62 -16.12 -2.38
C LEU A 42 -2.34 -16.32 -1.03
N ALA A 43 -2.56 -15.24 -0.28
CA ALA A 43 -3.29 -15.29 0.98
C ALA A 43 -4.77 -15.68 0.79
N ASP A 44 -5.43 -15.16 -0.26
CA ASP A 44 -6.80 -15.54 -0.65
C ASP A 44 -6.86 -17.02 -1.07
N GLY A 45 -5.88 -17.52 -1.83
CA GLY A 45 -5.76 -18.94 -2.19
C GLY A 45 -5.57 -19.87 -0.99
N MET A 46 -4.94 -19.37 0.07
CA MET A 46 -4.82 -20.05 1.37
C MET A 46 -6.06 -19.93 2.24
N ASN A 47 -7.11 -19.27 1.76
CA ASN A 47 -8.33 -18.98 2.51
C ASN A 47 -8.05 -18.16 3.80
N ALA A 48 -7.07 -17.27 3.75
CA ALA A 48 -6.82 -16.32 4.83
C ALA A 48 -7.97 -15.29 4.89
N GLU A 49 -8.38 -14.90 6.11
CA GLU A 49 -9.37 -13.81 6.27
C GLU A 49 -8.71 -12.44 6.10
N ASN A 50 -7.44 -12.33 6.49
CA ASN A 50 -6.69 -11.08 6.54
C ASN A 50 -5.27 -11.28 6.00
N VAL A 51 -4.69 -10.21 5.47
CA VAL A 51 -3.29 -10.13 5.03
C VAL A 51 -2.60 -8.96 5.74
N GLY A 52 -1.36 -9.17 6.18
CA GLY A 52 -0.55 -8.15 6.83
C GLY A 52 0.84 -8.08 6.21
N PHE A 53 1.36 -6.86 6.10
CA PHE A 53 2.64 -6.55 5.50
C PHE A 53 3.61 -6.04 6.58
N ILE A 54 4.84 -6.54 6.52
CA ILE A 54 5.93 -6.17 7.42
C ILE A 54 7.19 -6.07 6.58
N ASP A 55 7.89 -4.94 6.64
CA ASP A 55 9.14 -4.79 5.91
C ASP A 55 10.24 -5.68 6.54
N ALA A 56 10.95 -6.41 5.68
CA ALA A 56 11.93 -7.40 6.11
C ALA A 56 13.26 -6.79 6.61
N ASP A 57 13.50 -5.51 6.38
CA ASP A 57 14.70 -4.77 6.78
C ASP A 57 14.56 -4.10 8.17
N ASN A 58 13.67 -4.62 9.02
CA ASN A 58 13.47 -4.15 10.39
C ASN A 58 14.50 -4.74 11.37
N TYR A 59 15.20 -3.88 12.10
CA TYR A 59 16.25 -4.29 13.05
C TYR A 59 15.72 -4.71 14.44
N ILE A 60 14.42 -4.53 14.72
CA ILE A 60 13.82 -4.80 16.03
C ILE A 60 12.76 -5.90 15.92
N PRO A 61 13.10 -7.17 16.21
CA PRO A 61 12.12 -8.26 16.21
C PRO A 61 10.92 -8.03 17.14
N GLY A 62 11.15 -7.33 18.26
CA GLY A 62 10.07 -6.94 19.18
C GLY A 62 9.06 -5.98 18.55
N ALA A 63 9.48 -5.13 17.62
CA ALA A 63 8.60 -4.26 16.85
C ALA A 63 7.74 -5.08 15.89
N VAL A 64 8.35 -6.04 15.18
CA VAL A 64 7.63 -6.97 14.29
C VAL A 64 6.54 -7.73 15.04
N LEU A 65 6.82 -8.22 16.25
CA LEU A 65 5.81 -8.87 17.10
C LEU A 65 4.70 -7.90 17.51
N GLU A 66 5.03 -6.67 17.91
CA GLU A 66 4.05 -5.63 18.23
C GLU A 66 3.14 -5.34 17.02
N TYR A 67 3.71 -5.24 15.82
CA TYR A 67 2.96 -4.94 14.59
C TYR A 67 1.94 -6.04 14.32
N ALA A 68 2.37 -7.30 14.33
CA ALA A 68 1.49 -8.45 14.12
C ALA A 68 0.35 -8.53 15.16
N LEU A 69 0.66 -8.29 16.44
CA LEU A 69 -0.35 -8.24 17.50
C LEU A 69 -1.31 -7.07 17.33
N THR A 70 -0.80 -5.90 16.92
CA THR A 70 -1.62 -4.72 16.63
C THR A 70 -2.57 -5.00 15.48
N TYR A 71 -2.10 -5.67 14.42
CA TYR A 71 -2.95 -6.07 13.31
C TYR A 71 -4.07 -6.99 13.78
N TYR A 72 -3.71 -8.05 14.50
CA TYR A 72 -4.67 -9.00 15.05
C TYR A 72 -5.71 -8.29 15.93
N THR A 73 -5.29 -7.43 16.85
CA THR A 73 -6.21 -6.72 17.75
C THR A 73 -7.14 -5.79 16.99
N ALA A 74 -6.62 -4.90 16.14
CA ALA A 74 -7.45 -3.92 15.42
C ALA A 74 -8.43 -4.59 14.44
N LEU A 75 -7.99 -5.61 13.70
CA LEU A 75 -8.84 -6.33 12.74
C LEU A 75 -9.91 -7.18 13.43
N ASN A 76 -9.68 -7.69 14.64
CA ASN A 76 -10.70 -8.40 15.41
C ASN A 76 -11.65 -7.47 16.18
N MET A 77 -11.23 -6.23 16.47
CA MET A 77 -12.09 -5.21 17.08
C MET A 77 -13.05 -4.57 16.07
N SER A 78 -12.74 -4.66 14.78
CA SER A 78 -13.57 -4.10 13.72
C SER A 78 -14.90 -4.83 13.60
N GLU A 79 -15.97 -4.07 13.44
CA GLU A 79 -17.32 -4.60 13.17
C GLU A 79 -17.58 -4.74 11.67
N SER A 80 -16.65 -4.25 10.83
CA SER A 80 -16.73 -4.33 9.38
C SER A 80 -16.02 -5.55 8.81
N GLU A 81 -16.57 -6.10 7.74
CA GLU A 81 -15.86 -7.07 6.88
C GLU A 81 -14.80 -6.41 5.99
N TYR A 82 -14.90 -5.10 5.79
CA TYR A 82 -13.98 -4.26 5.02
C TYR A 82 -13.14 -3.42 5.96
N LYS A 83 -12.01 -3.98 6.39
CA LYS A 83 -11.23 -3.43 7.50
C LYS A 83 -9.76 -3.33 7.14
N MET A 84 -9.12 -2.27 7.62
CA MET A 84 -7.70 -1.99 7.43
C MET A 84 -7.12 -1.39 8.71
N VAL A 85 -5.88 -1.74 9.00
CA VAL A 85 -5.08 -1.18 10.07
C VAL A 85 -3.74 -0.74 9.50
N ARG A 86 -3.34 0.49 9.79
CA ARG A 86 -2.11 1.12 9.30
C ARG A 86 -1.32 1.61 10.49
N LEU A 87 -0.03 1.30 10.54
CA LEU A 87 0.81 1.72 11.65
C LEU A 87 1.38 3.12 11.42
N SER A 88 1.45 3.88 12.49
CA SER A 88 2.30 5.06 12.59
C SER A 88 3.31 4.86 13.70
N TRP A 89 4.35 5.68 13.72
CA TRP A 89 5.43 5.55 14.69
C TRP A 89 5.70 6.91 15.31
N GLY A 90 5.75 6.96 16.64
CA GLY A 90 6.15 8.17 17.35
C GLY A 90 7.62 8.55 17.09
N TYR A 91 8.45 7.56 16.74
CA TYR A 91 9.85 7.75 16.35
C TYR A 91 10.28 6.78 15.24
N LYS A 92 10.92 7.33 14.20
CA LYS A 92 11.65 6.59 13.17
C LYS A 92 13.15 6.86 13.31
N ALA A 93 13.96 5.82 13.19
CA ALA A 93 15.42 5.94 13.09
C ALA A 93 15.95 5.05 11.98
N TRP A 94 17.18 5.29 11.58
CA TRP A 94 17.90 4.45 10.64
C TRP A 94 19.17 3.93 11.31
N SER A 95 19.61 2.74 10.89
CA SER A 95 20.88 2.20 11.35
C SER A 95 22.02 2.95 10.66
N SER A 96 22.63 3.91 11.37
CA SER A 96 23.87 4.58 10.97
C SER A 96 24.88 4.58 12.12
N THR A 97 26.06 5.17 11.92
CA THR A 97 27.09 5.31 12.96
C THR A 97 26.58 6.07 14.20
N GLU A 98 25.53 6.89 14.07
CA GLU A 98 24.83 7.54 15.18
C GLU A 98 23.31 7.29 15.08
N LEU A 99 22.70 6.74 16.13
CA LEU A 99 21.25 6.54 16.19
C LEU A 99 20.54 7.89 16.43
N TYR A 100 19.94 8.46 15.37
CA TYR A 100 19.12 9.66 15.46
C TYR A 100 17.64 9.35 15.25
N PHE A 101 16.83 9.64 16.28
CA PHE A 101 15.38 9.42 16.25
C PHE A 101 14.65 10.67 15.76
N ARG A 102 13.96 10.56 14.62
CA ARG A 102 13.04 11.59 14.11
C ARG A 102 11.61 11.24 14.48
N ARG A 103 10.83 12.24 14.87
CA ARG A 103 9.40 12.06 15.21
C ARG A 103 8.52 11.65 14.03
N ALA A 104 8.93 11.98 12.80
CA ALA A 104 8.20 11.60 11.59
C ALA A 104 9.16 11.43 10.41
N GLY A 105 8.83 10.51 9.50
CA GLY A 105 9.51 10.40 8.21
C GLY A 105 9.15 11.56 7.31
N ARG A 106 10.14 12.12 6.58
CA ARG A 106 9.95 13.26 5.67
C ARG A 106 8.86 12.98 4.62
N ALA A 107 8.90 11.79 4.01
CA ALA A 107 7.90 11.38 3.02
C ALA A 107 6.49 11.36 3.59
N SER A 108 6.26 10.59 4.66
CA SER A 108 4.93 10.50 5.29
C SER A 108 4.40 11.86 5.73
N ALA A 109 5.25 12.75 6.27
CA ALA A 109 4.82 14.09 6.69
C ALA A 109 4.30 14.93 5.50
N ILE A 110 5.01 14.92 4.37
CA ILE A 110 4.63 15.65 3.16
C ILE A 110 3.35 15.05 2.55
N VAL A 111 3.33 13.74 2.31
CA VAL A 111 2.22 13.07 1.64
C VAL A 111 0.94 13.12 2.48
N ASN A 112 1.04 12.94 3.81
CA ASN A 112 -0.09 13.17 4.73
C ASN A 112 -0.62 14.60 4.62
N SER A 113 0.27 15.61 4.60
CA SER A 113 -0.14 17.01 4.51
C SER A 113 -0.90 17.29 3.21
N VAL A 114 -0.36 16.83 2.07
CA VAL A 114 -0.99 17.02 0.76
C VAL A 114 -2.34 16.32 0.70
N LEU A 115 -2.41 15.04 1.10
CA LEU A 115 -3.65 14.26 1.05
C LEU A 115 -4.74 14.88 1.94
N ASN A 116 -4.40 15.32 3.16
CA ASN A 116 -5.34 16.00 4.04
C ASN A 116 -5.80 17.36 3.47
N LYS A 117 -4.91 18.14 2.83
CA LYS A 117 -5.30 19.39 2.17
C LYS A 117 -6.28 19.14 1.02
N ILE A 118 -6.06 18.10 0.22
CA ILE A 118 -6.96 17.68 -0.86
C ILE A 118 -8.32 17.27 -0.32
N LEU A 119 -8.35 16.44 0.73
CA LEU A 119 -9.59 16.09 1.43
C LEU A 119 -10.30 17.32 1.98
N SER A 120 -9.54 18.27 2.53
CA SER A 120 -10.08 19.53 3.07
C SER A 120 -10.71 20.40 1.99
N LEU A 121 -10.06 20.54 0.83
CA LEU A 121 -10.59 21.26 -0.33
C LEU A 121 -11.90 20.63 -0.81
N ARG A 122 -11.95 19.30 -0.90
CA ARG A 122 -13.14 18.56 -1.33
C ARG A 122 -14.30 18.69 -0.35
N ARG A 123 -14.01 18.51 0.95
CA ARG A 123 -14.99 18.61 2.04
C ARG A 123 -15.42 20.05 2.33
N LYS A 124 -14.61 21.05 1.92
CA LYS A 124 -14.71 22.45 2.34
C LYS A 124 -14.60 22.63 3.87
N ALA A 125 -13.84 21.74 4.52
CA ALA A 125 -13.57 21.79 5.94
C ALA A 125 -12.20 21.17 6.21
N GLU A 126 -11.38 21.83 7.02
CA GLU A 126 -10.03 21.36 7.33
C GLU A 126 -10.05 20.00 8.02
N THR A 127 -9.07 19.16 7.69
CA THR A 127 -8.82 17.89 8.34
C THR A 127 -7.33 17.63 8.44
N ASP A 128 -6.95 16.84 9.44
CA ASP A 128 -5.61 16.28 9.58
C ASP A 128 -5.66 14.75 9.76
N ILE A 129 -6.80 14.12 9.41
CA ILE A 129 -7.16 12.76 9.79
C ILE A 129 -6.17 11.71 9.29
N VAL A 130 -5.58 11.89 8.10
CA VAL A 130 -4.64 10.91 7.53
C VAL A 130 -3.25 11.13 8.10
N LYS A 131 -2.73 10.12 8.81
CA LYS A 131 -1.38 10.08 9.40
C LYS A 131 -0.51 8.96 8.81
N THR A 132 -1.06 8.13 7.94
CA THR A 132 -0.48 6.83 7.51
C THR A 132 -0.46 6.65 5.98
N SER A 133 -0.29 7.72 5.20
CA SER A 133 -0.25 7.64 3.73
C SER A 133 0.82 6.66 3.20
N ASN A 134 2.01 6.65 3.78
CA ASN A 134 3.11 5.73 3.46
C ASN A 134 3.36 4.71 4.57
N SER A 135 2.32 4.03 5.03
CA SER A 135 2.44 2.99 6.05
C SER A 135 2.82 1.67 5.41
N GLY A 136 4.12 1.38 5.32
CA GLY A 136 4.61 0.09 4.79
C GLY A 136 4.14 -1.09 5.65
N GLU A 137 3.99 -0.86 6.95
CA GLU A 137 3.39 -1.76 7.92
C GLU A 137 1.89 -1.50 8.03
N HIS A 138 1.10 -2.32 7.36
CA HIS A 138 -0.35 -2.33 7.46
C HIS A 138 -0.90 -3.73 7.26
N ALA A 139 -2.16 -3.91 7.60
CA ALA A 139 -2.91 -5.13 7.33
C ALA A 139 -4.36 -4.79 6.96
N MET A 140 -5.01 -5.71 6.27
CA MET A 140 -6.41 -5.54 5.86
C MET A 140 -7.10 -6.90 5.68
N SER A 141 -8.43 -6.89 5.66
CA SER A 141 -9.19 -8.07 5.26
C SER A 141 -8.95 -8.38 3.78
N ILE A 142 -8.94 -9.67 3.43
CA ILE A 142 -8.86 -10.10 2.02
C ILE A 142 -10.05 -9.57 1.23
N LYS A 143 -11.23 -9.50 1.86
CA LYS A 143 -12.43 -8.86 1.28
C LYS A 143 -12.15 -7.43 0.84
N LEU A 144 -11.49 -6.62 1.68
CA LEU A 144 -11.13 -5.27 1.30
C LEU A 144 -10.06 -5.27 0.20
N ALA A 145 -8.98 -6.03 0.38
CA ALA A 145 -7.87 -6.06 -0.56
C ALA A 145 -8.30 -6.36 -2.01
N LYS A 146 -9.25 -7.29 -2.20
CA LYS A 146 -9.77 -7.68 -3.52
C LYS A 146 -10.55 -6.59 -4.25
N GLU A 147 -11.08 -5.61 -3.53
CA GLU A 147 -11.82 -4.49 -4.09
C GLU A 147 -10.92 -3.28 -4.40
N MET A 148 -9.64 -3.35 -4.03
CA MET A 148 -8.72 -2.21 -4.14
C MET A 148 -7.98 -2.20 -5.47
N THR A 149 -7.66 -0.98 -5.93
CA THR A 149 -6.66 -0.76 -6.97
C THR A 149 -5.31 -0.53 -6.30
N PHE A 150 -4.34 -1.37 -6.62
CA PHE A 150 -2.94 -1.26 -6.20
C PHE A 150 -2.18 -0.38 -7.19
N ALA A 151 -1.15 0.33 -6.72
CA ALA A 151 -0.16 0.94 -7.61
C ALA A 151 1.12 0.09 -7.65
N GLY A 152 1.89 0.20 -8.72
CA GLY A 152 3.26 -0.34 -8.76
C GLY A 152 4.21 0.44 -7.85
N GLY A 153 5.36 -0.16 -7.53
CA GLY A 153 6.43 0.54 -6.80
C GLY A 153 6.04 0.95 -5.36
N TYR A 154 6.50 2.13 -4.94
CA TYR A 154 6.29 2.74 -3.63
C TYR A 154 5.02 3.60 -3.54
N ALA A 155 4.29 3.75 -4.63
CA ALA A 155 2.98 4.39 -4.63
C ALA A 155 1.90 3.54 -3.93
N VAL A 156 2.14 2.23 -3.75
CA VAL A 156 1.11 1.25 -3.35
C VAL A 156 0.39 1.64 -2.06
N GLU A 157 1.10 2.03 -1.00
CA GLU A 157 0.48 2.35 0.29
C GLU A 157 -0.39 3.60 0.20
N THR A 158 0.01 4.60 -0.60
CA THR A 158 -0.79 5.81 -0.81
C THR A 158 -1.97 5.52 -1.73
N GLN A 159 -1.75 4.74 -2.78
CA GLN A 159 -2.77 4.34 -3.74
C GLN A 159 -3.89 3.54 -3.07
N GLU A 160 -3.59 2.76 -2.04
CA GLU A 160 -4.61 2.07 -1.26
C GLU A 160 -5.63 3.05 -0.66
N LEU A 161 -5.17 4.09 0.03
CA LEU A 161 -6.06 5.13 0.57
C LEU A 161 -6.79 5.89 -0.55
N VAL A 162 -6.09 6.22 -1.64
CA VAL A 162 -6.70 6.86 -2.81
C VAL A 162 -7.83 6.01 -3.38
N SER A 163 -7.62 4.70 -3.53
CA SER A 163 -8.63 3.75 -4.01
C SER A 163 -9.86 3.74 -3.12
N LEU A 164 -9.69 3.78 -1.79
CA LEU A 164 -10.81 3.86 -0.84
C LEU A 164 -11.58 5.17 -1.00
N PHE A 165 -10.88 6.31 -1.11
CA PHE A 165 -11.54 7.60 -1.27
C PHE A 165 -12.24 7.73 -2.63
N GLU A 166 -11.67 7.19 -3.69
CA GLU A 166 -12.33 7.17 -5.00
C GLU A 166 -13.61 6.34 -4.96
N ALA A 167 -13.56 5.11 -4.44
CA ALA A 167 -14.72 4.21 -4.43
C ALA A 167 -15.79 4.61 -3.42
N CYS A 168 -15.37 5.03 -2.21
CA CYS A 168 -16.23 5.14 -1.03
C CYS A 168 -16.27 6.52 -0.39
N TYR A 169 -15.61 7.53 -0.96
CA TYR A 169 -15.84 8.92 -0.58
C TYR A 169 -16.43 9.73 -1.73
N VAL A 170 -15.84 9.65 -2.93
CA VAL A 170 -16.35 10.32 -4.13
C VAL A 170 -17.40 9.48 -4.85
N GLY A 171 -17.16 8.18 -4.98
CA GLY A 171 -17.99 7.27 -5.76
C GLY A 171 -19.22 6.69 -5.04
N VAL A 172 -19.50 7.12 -3.81
CA VAL A 172 -20.69 6.67 -3.06
C VAL A 172 -21.97 7.02 -3.81
N GLU A 173 -22.07 8.24 -4.36
CA GLU A 173 -23.22 8.68 -5.15
C GLU A 173 -23.34 7.92 -6.47
N GLU A 174 -22.22 7.41 -6.99
CA GLU A 174 -22.14 6.58 -8.20
C GLU A 174 -22.42 5.10 -7.92
N GLY A 175 -22.64 4.72 -6.66
CA GLY A 175 -22.88 3.34 -6.24
C GLY A 175 -21.63 2.44 -6.35
N SER A 176 -20.43 3.02 -6.40
CA SER A 176 -19.18 2.25 -6.60
C SER A 176 -18.57 1.69 -5.32
N CYS A 177 -19.12 2.03 -4.15
CA CYS A 177 -18.53 1.59 -2.88
C CYS A 177 -18.94 0.13 -2.56
N PRO A 178 -18.00 -0.82 -2.58
CA PRO A 178 -18.30 -2.25 -2.40
C PRO A 178 -18.78 -2.60 -0.99
N ALA A 179 -18.50 -1.75 -0.02
CA ALA A 179 -18.86 -1.98 1.38
C ALA A 179 -20.32 -1.66 1.71
N LEU A 180 -21.08 -1.05 0.80
CA LEU A 180 -22.48 -0.67 1.07
C LEU A 180 -23.39 -1.92 1.20
N PRO A 181 -24.38 -1.92 2.12
CA PRO A 181 -24.77 -0.83 3.01
C PRO A 181 -23.95 -0.73 4.32
N GLY A 182 -22.92 -1.57 4.49
CA GLY A 182 -21.97 -1.48 5.60
C GLY A 182 -21.01 -0.29 5.47
N ASN A 183 -19.84 -0.42 6.11
CA ASN A 183 -18.82 0.62 6.16
C ASN A 183 -17.42 0.03 5.88
N ILE A 184 -16.43 0.91 5.72
CA ILE A 184 -15.01 0.54 5.72
C ILE A 184 -14.40 1.13 6.99
N GLU A 185 -13.68 0.32 7.76
CA GLU A 185 -13.02 0.77 8.99
C GLU A 185 -11.51 0.80 8.79
N VAL A 186 -10.92 2.00 8.88
CA VAL A 186 -9.46 2.20 8.76
C VAL A 186 -8.91 2.68 10.10
N TYR A 187 -8.17 1.82 10.78
CA TYR A 187 -7.47 2.12 12.03
C TYR A 187 -6.07 2.67 11.73
N GLN A 188 -5.69 3.73 12.44
CA GLN A 188 -4.33 4.28 12.40
C GLN A 188 -3.75 4.19 13.81
N VAL A 189 -2.82 3.26 14.01
CA VAL A 189 -2.33 2.91 15.34
C VAL A 189 -0.87 3.32 15.48
N GLU A 190 -0.59 4.18 16.47
CA GLU A 190 0.78 4.55 16.81
C GLU A 190 1.42 3.44 17.66
N THR A 191 2.53 2.88 17.17
CA THR A 191 3.26 1.81 17.87
C THR A 191 4.13 2.35 19.00
N ARG A 192 4.43 1.52 20.00
CA ARG A 192 5.34 1.82 21.10
C ARG A 192 6.80 1.63 20.70
N ASN A 193 7.11 0.57 19.96
CA ASN A 193 8.46 0.38 19.46
C ASN A 193 8.76 1.42 18.37
N PRO A 194 10.01 1.93 18.31
CA PRO A 194 10.45 2.75 17.20
C PRO A 194 10.52 1.90 15.91
N HIS A 195 10.44 2.57 14.78
CA HIS A 195 10.68 1.95 13.48
C HIS A 195 12.14 2.16 13.08
N ILE A 196 12.93 1.09 13.05
CA ILE A 196 14.34 1.14 12.68
C ILE A 196 14.57 0.20 11.49
N HIS A 197 14.90 0.79 10.35
CA HIS A 197 15.22 0.08 9.13
C HIS A 197 16.53 0.59 8.51
N SER A 198 16.94 -0.04 7.41
CA SER A 198 18.15 0.34 6.68
C SER A 198 18.01 1.73 6.04
N GLU A 199 19.06 2.54 6.06
CA GLU A 199 19.09 3.84 5.37
C GLU A 199 19.26 3.61 3.85
N LYS A 200 18.30 4.10 3.05
CA LYS A 200 18.28 3.94 1.58
C LYS A 200 18.66 5.23 0.84
N GLY A 201 19.09 6.27 1.57
CA GLY A 201 19.54 7.56 1.02
C GLY A 201 18.39 8.53 0.69
N GLU A 202 18.77 9.79 0.42
CA GLU A 202 17.82 10.88 0.17
C GLU A 202 17.07 10.74 -1.17
N SER A 203 17.74 10.27 -2.22
CA SER A 203 17.11 10.08 -3.54
C SER A 203 15.93 9.11 -3.47
N HIS A 204 16.07 8.04 -2.69
CA HIS A 204 15.01 7.07 -2.45
C HIS A 204 13.80 7.70 -1.74
N VAL A 205 14.04 8.57 -0.74
CA VAL A 205 12.96 9.28 -0.05
C VAL A 205 12.20 10.22 -0.99
N ILE A 206 12.92 10.92 -1.88
CA ILE A 206 12.32 11.81 -2.88
C ILE A 206 11.48 11.01 -3.89
N GLU A 207 12.01 9.89 -4.40
CA GLU A 207 11.29 8.99 -5.30
C GLU A 207 9.98 8.48 -4.68
N MET A 208 10.02 8.02 -3.42
CA MET A 208 8.81 7.62 -2.69
C MET A 208 7.77 8.75 -2.62
N ILE A 209 8.20 9.99 -2.39
CA ILE A 209 7.29 11.14 -2.35
C ILE A 209 6.68 11.37 -3.73
N ILE A 210 7.49 11.40 -4.79
CA ILE A 210 7.02 11.64 -6.16
C ILE A 210 6.00 10.58 -6.57
N GLU A 211 6.29 9.29 -6.33
CA GLU A 211 5.37 8.19 -6.64
C GLU A 211 4.06 8.29 -5.85
N SER A 212 4.14 8.62 -4.57
CA SER A 212 2.96 8.80 -3.72
C SER A 212 2.10 9.98 -4.16
N LEU A 213 2.73 11.12 -4.47
CA LEU A 213 2.04 12.29 -4.99
C LEU A 213 1.47 12.05 -6.39
N SER A 214 2.10 11.19 -7.19
CA SER A 214 1.57 10.75 -8.48
C SER A 214 0.24 9.98 -8.32
N ALA A 215 0.18 9.04 -7.38
CA ALA A 215 -1.05 8.30 -7.07
C ALA A 215 -2.22 9.23 -6.76
N ILE A 216 -1.93 10.32 -6.05
CA ILE A 216 -2.91 11.35 -5.70
C ILE A 216 -3.22 12.24 -6.92
N TYR A 217 -2.22 12.71 -7.66
CA TYR A 217 -2.37 13.64 -8.78
C TYR A 217 -3.33 13.13 -9.87
N TYR A 218 -3.23 11.84 -10.19
CA TYR A 218 -4.09 11.17 -11.18
C TYR A 218 -5.37 10.57 -10.58
N SER A 219 -5.79 11.03 -9.40
CA SER A 219 -7.02 10.59 -8.76
C SER A 219 -8.22 11.46 -9.12
N LYS A 220 -9.41 10.84 -9.20
CA LYS A 220 -10.71 11.55 -9.29
C LYS A 220 -11.01 12.42 -8.06
N LEU A 221 -10.28 12.22 -6.97
CA LEU A 221 -10.37 13.05 -5.77
C LEU A 221 -9.93 14.49 -6.03
N VAL A 222 -9.00 14.69 -6.96
CA VAL A 222 -8.23 15.93 -7.13
C VAL A 222 -8.79 16.77 -8.27
N ASP A 223 -9.08 18.03 -7.97
CA ASP A 223 -9.41 19.07 -8.95
C ASP A 223 -8.18 19.88 -9.37
N ASP A 224 -8.33 20.88 -10.24
CA ASP A 224 -7.20 21.69 -10.72
C ASP A 224 -6.44 22.40 -9.58
N LYS A 225 -7.13 22.77 -8.49
CA LYS A 225 -6.48 23.38 -7.32
C LYS A 225 -5.63 22.35 -6.56
N GLY A 226 -6.15 21.15 -6.39
CA GLY A 226 -5.39 20.06 -5.79
C GLY A 226 -4.19 19.65 -6.64
N LYS A 227 -4.32 19.65 -7.98
CA LYS A 227 -3.20 19.42 -8.89
C LYS A 227 -2.13 20.49 -8.76
N ALA A 228 -2.52 21.77 -8.75
CA ALA A 228 -1.58 22.88 -8.54
C ALA A 228 -0.82 22.74 -7.20
N LEU A 229 -1.52 22.40 -6.12
CA LEU A 229 -0.90 22.14 -4.82
C LEU A 229 0.16 21.01 -4.89
N ILE A 230 -0.13 19.94 -5.62
CA ILE A 230 0.83 18.83 -5.79
C ILE A 230 2.05 19.29 -6.59
N ILE A 231 1.85 20.03 -7.69
CA ILE A 231 2.94 20.59 -8.48
C ILE A 231 3.82 21.52 -7.63
N ASP A 232 3.23 22.43 -6.86
CA ASP A 232 3.98 23.32 -5.97
C ASP A 232 4.80 22.51 -4.96
N THR A 233 4.22 21.45 -4.40
CA THR A 233 4.93 20.55 -3.46
C THR A 233 6.09 19.80 -4.14
N LEU A 234 5.94 19.40 -5.40
CA LEU A 234 7.00 18.76 -6.17
C LEU A 234 8.13 19.75 -6.53
N MET A 235 7.79 20.99 -6.83
CA MET A 235 8.76 22.06 -7.08
C MET A 235 9.62 22.35 -5.84
N ASP A 236 9.02 22.33 -4.63
CA ASP A 236 9.76 22.44 -3.36
C ASP A 236 10.78 21.30 -3.16
N LEU A 237 10.59 20.17 -3.85
CA LEU A 237 11.49 19.03 -3.88
C LEU A 237 12.45 19.05 -5.08
N SER A 238 12.51 20.16 -5.83
CA SER A 238 13.29 20.30 -7.05
C SER A 238 12.90 19.31 -8.17
N TYR A 239 11.65 18.85 -8.17
CA TYR A 239 11.06 18.09 -9.27
C TYR A 239 10.20 19.03 -10.13
N GLU A 240 10.54 19.14 -11.41
CA GLU A 240 9.85 20.01 -12.36
C GLU A 240 8.80 19.25 -13.17
N GLY A 241 7.59 19.81 -13.25
CA GLY A 241 6.52 19.30 -14.09
C GLY A 241 5.61 18.28 -13.42
N GLU A 242 4.78 17.62 -14.23
CA GLU A 242 3.84 16.62 -13.76
C GLU A 242 4.57 15.33 -13.32
N PRO A 243 4.15 14.70 -12.21
CA PRO A 243 4.68 13.39 -11.86
C PRO A 243 4.24 12.35 -12.92
N PRO A 244 4.99 11.27 -13.17
CA PRO A 244 4.62 10.27 -14.16
C PRO A 244 3.38 9.49 -13.70
N PRO A 245 2.40 9.17 -14.58
CA PRO A 245 1.23 8.37 -14.19
C PRO A 245 1.64 7.04 -13.54
N PRO A 246 1.03 6.65 -12.40
CA PRO A 246 1.36 5.40 -11.75
C PRO A 246 0.80 4.22 -12.55
N LEU A 247 1.53 3.11 -12.58
CA LEU A 247 0.95 1.83 -12.95
C LEU A 247 -0.09 1.45 -11.89
N ARG A 248 -1.27 1.03 -12.33
CA ARG A 248 -2.39 0.67 -11.46
C ARG A 248 -2.90 -0.72 -11.83
N TYR A 249 -3.14 -1.54 -10.83
CA TYR A 249 -3.55 -2.93 -10.97
C TYR A 249 -4.78 -3.19 -10.11
N SER A 250 -5.83 -3.75 -10.70
CA SER A 250 -6.94 -4.32 -9.95
C SER A 250 -6.64 -5.79 -9.68
N ILE A 251 -7.09 -6.32 -8.53
CA ILE A 251 -7.03 -7.75 -8.29
C ILE A 251 -8.00 -8.43 -9.27
N PRO A 252 -7.52 -9.39 -10.09
CA PRO A 252 -8.34 -10.03 -11.09
C PRO A 252 -9.36 -10.98 -10.46
N SER A 253 -10.47 -11.22 -11.15
CA SER A 253 -11.45 -12.25 -10.82
C SER A 253 -10.97 -13.66 -11.18
N LEU A 254 -9.74 -14.02 -10.77
CA LEU A 254 -9.20 -15.36 -10.93
C LEU A 254 -9.50 -16.22 -9.70
N ASN A 255 -9.53 -17.55 -9.86
CA ASN A 255 -9.65 -18.46 -8.73
C ASN A 255 -8.30 -18.54 -8.02
N SER A 256 -8.15 -17.83 -6.90
CA SER A 256 -6.91 -17.74 -6.14
C SER A 256 -6.41 -19.09 -5.62
N LYS A 257 -7.32 -20.05 -5.39
CA LYS A 257 -6.95 -21.42 -5.00
C LYS A 257 -6.28 -22.14 -6.16
N ASP A 258 -6.88 -22.10 -7.35
CA ASP A 258 -6.32 -22.73 -8.54
C ASP A 258 -4.97 -22.10 -8.92
N PHE A 259 -4.87 -20.76 -8.78
CA PHE A 259 -3.61 -20.03 -8.95
C PHE A 259 -2.54 -20.52 -7.97
N LEU A 260 -2.88 -20.62 -6.67
CA LEU A 260 -1.97 -21.12 -5.65
C LEU A 260 -1.53 -22.56 -5.93
N ASP A 261 -2.47 -23.45 -6.25
CA ASP A 261 -2.21 -24.86 -6.53
C ASP A 261 -1.29 -25.01 -7.76
N LYS A 262 -1.50 -24.20 -8.80
CA LYS A 262 -0.61 -24.17 -9.98
C LYS A 262 0.79 -23.68 -9.62
N VAL A 263 0.91 -22.57 -8.88
CA VAL A 263 2.22 -22.06 -8.43
C VAL A 263 2.96 -23.12 -7.61
N LEU A 264 2.29 -23.80 -6.67
CA LEU A 264 2.92 -24.84 -5.86
C LEU A 264 3.27 -26.11 -6.64
N GLY A 265 2.50 -26.44 -7.68
CA GLY A 265 2.71 -27.64 -8.50
C GLY A 265 3.79 -27.49 -9.56
N GLU A 266 3.96 -26.30 -10.13
CA GLU A 266 4.80 -26.08 -11.33
C GLU A 266 6.04 -25.22 -11.07
N SER A 267 6.00 -24.35 -10.05
CA SER A 267 7.13 -23.47 -9.74
C SER A 267 8.36 -24.27 -9.29
N LYS A 268 9.51 -23.88 -9.84
CA LYS A 268 10.84 -24.38 -9.38
C LYS A 268 11.48 -23.50 -8.32
N THR A 269 10.92 -22.32 -8.08
CA THR A 269 11.47 -21.30 -7.17
C THR A 269 10.61 -21.07 -5.93
N SER A 270 9.43 -21.69 -5.87
CA SER A 270 8.52 -21.62 -4.72
C SER A 270 8.73 -22.79 -3.78
N VAL A 271 8.57 -22.54 -2.49
CA VAL A 271 8.70 -23.54 -1.42
C VAL A 271 7.53 -23.40 -0.45
N ALA A 272 6.83 -24.50 -0.20
CA ALA A 272 5.81 -24.61 0.83
C ALA A 272 6.31 -25.46 2.00
N TYR A 273 5.98 -25.04 3.22
CA TYR A 273 6.25 -25.79 4.45
C TYR A 273 4.93 -26.01 5.16
N GLY A 274 4.52 -27.27 5.35
CA GLY A 274 3.30 -27.62 6.11
C GLY A 274 1.99 -27.07 5.52
N VAL A 275 1.95 -26.88 4.21
CA VAL A 275 0.76 -26.47 3.43
C VAL A 275 0.08 -27.73 2.88
#